data_AF-A0A0Q8UGE9-F1
#
_entry.id   AF-A0A0Q8UGE9-F1
#
_cell.length_a   1.000
_cell.length_b   1.000
_cell.length_c   1.000
_cell.angle_alpha   90.00
_cell.angle_beta   90.00
_cell.angle_gamma   90.00
#
_symmetry.space_group_name_H-M   'P 1'
#
loop_
_entity.id
_entity.type
_entity.pdbx_description
1 polymer ?
#
loop_
_entity_poly.entity_id
_entity_poly.type
_entity_poly.pdbx_seq_one_letter_code
_entity_poly.pdbx_strand_id
1 'polypeptide(L)'
;MIRAAIIVFLVAALATAMLAITGEPGHASIVWLGWRADMTAAAFVLITLFVALSGMMAWRALLWAAEAPRRAERTRAETRRRQANEVLTRGFVAVAAGDGSEARRLALKAADLADEAPGLVRVLAAQAAEAAGDAAAAQAAYSAMLGLPDMRLAGHKGLMQLALGQGDRAAAAAHAEKAYAEPRTARWAWRAVLEARLDAGDWDGARDLTKGALDRKIISPLVAERARAALLAASAAQLEADADPKRRAQALDFAAEAAKLQPGFAPGVVMAARLLSLDGKPGRATQVLENAWKAAPHPAHWLAYRDLKTDETPRQRGERLRRLASLNPAARESRILFVEQALVAGDAAGALDAAKALEAEPVTARVAGLFARAAFAAGQPDEARVWMARGVTAQQEPDWSDLDPEGRAFAYQPADWARLVVSFAESGELIHPRHERRERTMSELPELPISYVDSAPFLAAHEAVQAPYDIAEGVYEDEEPPLPPAPRGGERRPSGRRRLASAPRVAK
;
A
#
# COMPACT_ATOMS: atom_id res chain seq x y z
N MET A 1 1.28 -61.63 10.22
CA MET A 1 0.48 -62.76 10.75
C MET A 1 0.29 -63.90 9.73
N ILE A 2 -0.17 -63.65 8.49
CA ILE A 2 -0.30 -64.72 7.46
C ILE A 2 1.03 -65.40 7.14
N ARG A 3 2.09 -64.61 6.91
CA ARG A 3 3.43 -65.16 6.65
C ARG A 3 3.90 -66.06 7.80
N ALA A 4 3.60 -65.69 9.05
CA ALA A 4 3.91 -66.51 10.21
C ALA A 4 3.06 -67.78 10.29
N ALA A 5 1.75 -67.71 10.02
CA ALA A 5 0.87 -68.89 9.98
C ALA A 5 1.26 -69.88 8.86
N ILE A 6 1.65 -69.39 7.69
CA ILE A 6 2.16 -70.21 6.58
C ILE A 6 3.51 -70.85 6.94
N ILE A 7 4.41 -70.10 7.58
CA ILE A 7 5.69 -70.64 8.05
C ILE A 7 5.49 -71.70 9.13
N VAL A 8 4.62 -71.45 10.12
CA VAL A 8 4.28 -72.43 11.17
C VAL A 8 3.62 -73.66 10.55
N PHE A 9 2.76 -73.48 9.54
CA PHE A 9 2.17 -74.59 8.77
C PHE A 9 3.27 -75.41 8.07
N LEU A 10 4.17 -74.76 7.33
CA LEU A 10 5.23 -75.44 6.59
C LEU A 10 6.22 -76.14 7.54
N VAL A 11 6.55 -75.53 8.68
CA VAL A 11 7.43 -76.12 9.70
C VAL A 11 6.75 -77.31 10.38
N ALA A 12 5.47 -77.19 10.75
CA ALA A 12 4.70 -78.29 11.33
C ALA A 12 4.50 -79.44 10.33
N ALA A 13 4.24 -79.13 9.05
CA ALA A 13 4.11 -80.11 7.98
C ALA A 13 5.45 -80.83 7.71
N LEU A 14 6.56 -80.09 7.69
CA LEU A 14 7.89 -80.66 7.50
C LEU A 14 8.33 -81.52 8.69
N ALA A 15 8.08 -81.06 9.93
CA ALA A 15 8.33 -81.83 11.15
C ALA A 15 7.49 -83.13 11.17
N THR A 16 6.22 -83.05 10.77
CA THR A 16 5.32 -84.22 10.70
C THR A 16 5.75 -85.19 9.58
N ALA A 17 6.22 -84.67 8.44
CA ALA A 17 6.75 -85.50 7.35
C ALA A 17 8.07 -86.19 7.75
N MET A 18 8.97 -85.50 8.46
CA MET A 18 10.19 -86.11 9.00
C MET A 18 9.88 -87.22 10.02
N LEU A 19 8.93 -86.98 10.94
CA LEU A 19 8.46 -87.99 11.92
C LEU A 19 7.84 -89.22 11.25
N ALA A 20 7.12 -89.03 10.14
CA ALA A 20 6.53 -90.14 9.38
C ALA A 20 7.61 -91.03 8.70
N ILE A 21 8.74 -90.45 8.30
CA ILE A 21 9.85 -91.16 7.66
C ILE A 21 10.68 -91.95 8.70
N THR A 22 10.68 -91.56 9.97
CA THR A 22 11.47 -92.20 11.04
C THR A 22 10.90 -93.51 11.62
N GLY A 23 9.74 -93.99 11.13
CA GLY A 23 9.36 -95.40 11.28
C GLY A 23 8.36 -95.79 12.38
N GLU A 24 7.82 -94.85 13.17
CA GLU A 24 6.62 -95.12 14.00
C GLU A 24 5.45 -94.19 13.64
N PRO A 25 4.76 -94.44 12.51
CA PRO A 25 3.56 -93.72 12.18
C PRO A 25 2.41 -94.29 13.03
N GLY A 26 2.19 -93.73 14.23
CA GLY A 26 1.05 -94.09 15.08
C GLY A 26 -0.27 -94.11 14.29
N HIS A 27 -1.23 -94.94 14.68
CA HIS A 27 -2.50 -95.08 13.95
C HIS A 27 -3.55 -94.11 14.49
N ALA A 28 -4.23 -93.40 13.59
CA ALA A 28 -5.37 -92.56 13.90
C ALA A 28 -6.59 -93.09 13.12
N SER A 29 -7.59 -93.60 13.84
CA SER A 29 -8.85 -94.04 13.22
C SER A 29 -9.94 -93.01 13.52
N ILE A 30 -10.53 -92.43 12.48
CA ILE A 30 -11.74 -91.60 12.62
C ILE A 30 -12.95 -92.49 12.37
N VAL A 31 -13.87 -92.51 13.33
CA VAL A 31 -15.16 -93.18 13.19
C VAL A 31 -16.26 -92.13 13.20
N TRP A 32 -16.99 -92.00 12.09
CA TRP A 32 -18.08 -91.05 11.95
C TRP A 32 -19.28 -91.70 11.25
N LEU A 33 -20.44 -91.75 11.93
CA LEU A 33 -21.70 -92.32 11.41
C LEU A 33 -21.55 -93.73 10.78
N GLY A 34 -20.70 -94.58 11.37
CA GLY A 34 -20.45 -95.95 10.90
C GLY A 34 -19.38 -96.06 9.81
N TRP A 35 -18.83 -94.94 9.32
CA TRP A 35 -17.71 -94.90 8.40
C TRP A 35 -16.39 -94.86 9.19
N ARG A 36 -15.48 -95.79 8.90
CA ARG A 36 -14.16 -95.87 9.53
C ARG A 36 -13.08 -95.60 8.48
N ALA A 37 -12.35 -94.52 8.67
CA ALA A 37 -11.15 -94.22 7.88
C ALA A 37 -9.94 -94.40 8.79
N ASP A 38 -9.14 -95.44 8.51
CA ASP A 38 -7.88 -95.69 9.19
C ASP A 38 -6.76 -95.00 8.41
N MET A 39 -6.05 -94.08 9.06
CA MET A 39 -4.94 -93.35 8.47
C MET A 39 -3.77 -93.26 9.45
N THR A 40 -2.58 -92.91 8.94
CA THR A 40 -1.44 -92.62 9.82
C THR A 40 -1.69 -91.31 10.56
N ALA A 41 -1.22 -91.21 11.81
CA ALA A 41 -1.35 -90.00 12.62
C ALA A 41 -0.71 -88.79 11.92
N ALA A 42 0.36 -89.01 11.16
CA ALA A 42 0.98 -87.98 10.33
C ALA A 42 0.04 -87.47 9.23
N ALA A 43 -0.67 -88.36 8.52
CA ALA A 43 -1.65 -87.96 7.52
C ALA A 43 -2.82 -87.18 8.13
N PHE A 44 -3.30 -87.61 9.30
CA PHE A 44 -4.37 -86.90 10.02
C PHE A 44 -3.97 -85.48 10.43
N VAL A 45 -2.76 -85.29 10.97
CA VAL A 45 -2.23 -83.97 11.33
C VAL A 45 -2.09 -83.07 10.10
N LEU A 46 -1.53 -83.60 9.00
CA LEU A 46 -1.37 -82.83 7.75
C LEU A 46 -2.71 -82.41 7.16
N ILE A 47 -3.70 -83.30 7.12
CA ILE A 47 -5.05 -82.99 6.61
C ILE A 47 -5.72 -81.94 7.51
N THR A 48 -5.63 -82.09 8.83
CA THR A 48 -6.22 -81.14 9.79
C THR A 48 -5.59 -79.75 9.63
N LEU A 49 -4.27 -79.70 9.53
CA LEU A 49 -3.51 -78.47 9.31
C LEU A 49 -3.92 -77.84 7.96
N PHE A 50 -4.08 -78.64 6.90
CA PHE A 50 -4.47 -78.18 5.57
C PHE A 50 -5.89 -77.61 5.53
N VAL A 51 -6.84 -78.28 6.18
CA VAL A 51 -8.22 -77.80 6.33
C VAL A 51 -8.25 -76.52 7.16
N ALA A 52 -7.49 -76.43 8.25
CA ALA A 52 -7.38 -75.22 9.06
C ALA A 52 -6.80 -74.03 8.27
N LEU A 53 -5.73 -74.25 7.49
CA LEU A 53 -5.15 -73.22 6.63
C LEU A 53 -6.13 -72.77 5.54
N SER A 54 -6.77 -73.73 4.86
CA SER A 54 -7.75 -73.46 3.80
C SER A 54 -8.97 -72.72 4.34
N GLY A 55 -9.49 -73.11 5.51
CA GLY A 55 -10.58 -72.43 6.21
C GLY A 55 -10.20 -71.01 6.62
N MET A 56 -8.97 -70.79 7.13
CA MET A 56 -8.47 -69.46 7.46
C MET A 56 -8.34 -68.57 6.20
N MET A 57 -7.85 -69.13 5.08
CA MET A 57 -7.75 -68.42 3.81
C MET A 57 -9.15 -68.08 3.26
N ALA A 58 -10.08 -69.02 3.27
CA ALA A 58 -11.45 -68.82 2.82
C ALA A 58 -12.19 -67.78 3.67
N TRP A 59 -12.09 -67.87 5.00
CA TRP A 59 -12.68 -66.89 5.92
C TRP A 59 -12.12 -65.48 5.68
N ARG A 60 -10.80 -65.36 5.47
CA ARG A 60 -10.18 -64.07 5.19
C ARG A 60 -10.49 -63.54 3.79
N ALA A 61 -10.65 -64.41 2.80
CA ALA A 61 -11.16 -64.02 1.48
C ALA A 61 -12.60 -63.50 1.57
N LEU A 62 -13.44 -64.13 2.40
CA LEU A 62 -14.80 -63.68 2.68
C LEU A 62 -14.82 -62.31 3.35
N LEU A 63 -13.99 -62.10 4.38
CA LEU A 63 -13.83 -60.77 5.02
C LEU A 63 -13.29 -59.74 4.03
N TRP A 64 -12.32 -60.11 3.19
CA TRP A 64 -11.76 -59.21 2.18
C TRP A 64 -12.81 -58.82 1.14
N ALA A 65 -13.66 -59.75 0.71
CA ALA A 65 -14.78 -59.51 -0.22
C ALA A 65 -15.90 -58.68 0.44
N ALA A 66 -16.21 -58.92 1.71
CA ALA A 66 -17.17 -58.13 2.48
C ALA A 66 -16.71 -56.69 2.73
N GLU A 67 -15.40 -56.45 2.84
CA GLU A 67 -14.80 -55.11 3.00
C GLU A 67 -14.41 -54.45 1.67
N ALA A 68 -14.41 -55.18 0.56
CA ALA A 68 -14.15 -54.66 -0.78
C ALA A 68 -15.06 -53.49 -1.18
N PRO A 69 -16.40 -53.51 -0.94
CA PRO A 69 -17.26 -52.37 -1.30
C PRO A 69 -16.87 -51.10 -0.55
N ARG A 70 -16.60 -51.18 0.76
CA ARG A 70 -16.18 -50.03 1.57
C ARG A 70 -14.83 -49.46 1.14
N ARG A 71 -13.90 -50.30 0.67
CA ARG A 71 -12.62 -49.84 0.11
C ARG A 71 -12.80 -49.16 -1.25
N ALA A 72 -13.66 -49.69 -2.12
CA ALA A 72 -13.95 -49.10 -3.42
C ALA A 72 -14.68 -47.75 -3.31
N GLU A 73 -15.58 -47.58 -2.34
CA GLU A 73 -16.22 -46.29 -2.07
C GLU A 73 -15.22 -45.24 -1.61
N ARG A 74 -14.30 -45.60 -0.70
CA ARG A 74 -13.25 -44.68 -0.22
C ARG A 74 -12.31 -44.25 -1.35
N THR A 75 -11.83 -45.18 -2.18
CA THR A 75 -10.94 -44.83 -3.30
C THR A 75 -11.66 -43.99 -4.35
N ARG A 76 -12.95 -44.24 -4.62
CA ARG A 76 -13.77 -43.40 -5.51
C ARG A 76 -13.98 -42.00 -4.94
N ALA A 77 -14.29 -41.88 -3.64
CA ALA A 77 -14.42 -40.60 -2.97
C ALA A 77 -13.10 -39.81 -3.00
N GLU A 78 -11.97 -40.46 -2.70
CA GLU A 78 -10.64 -39.84 -2.80
C GLU A 78 -10.30 -39.39 -4.23
N THR A 79 -10.64 -40.21 -5.24
CA THR A 79 -10.42 -39.85 -6.64
C THR A 79 -11.30 -38.66 -7.05
N ARG A 80 -12.57 -38.64 -6.64
CA ARG A 80 -13.47 -37.49 -6.87
C ARG A 80 -12.95 -36.24 -6.18
N ARG A 81 -12.51 -36.32 -4.92
CA ARG A 81 -11.90 -35.20 -4.18
C ARG A 81 -10.67 -34.65 -4.90
N ARG A 82 -9.79 -35.52 -5.41
CA ARG A 82 -8.61 -35.11 -6.19
C ARG A 82 -9.01 -34.37 -7.48
N GLN A 83 -9.99 -34.90 -8.20
CA GLN A 83 -10.52 -34.27 -9.42
C GLN A 83 -11.19 -32.94 -9.12
N ALA A 84 -12.00 -32.86 -8.06
CA ALA A 84 -12.63 -31.64 -7.59
C ALA A 84 -11.58 -30.57 -7.26
N ASN A 85 -10.55 -30.91 -6.49
CA ASN A 85 -9.46 -30.01 -6.15
C ASN A 85 -8.69 -29.54 -7.38
N GLU A 86 -8.43 -30.43 -8.35
CA GLU A 86 -7.78 -30.05 -9.61
C GLU A 86 -8.64 -29.06 -10.41
N VAL A 87 -9.93 -29.34 -10.58
CA VAL A 87 -10.86 -28.46 -11.32
C VAL A 87 -11.01 -27.11 -10.62
N LEU A 88 -11.15 -27.09 -9.29
CA LEU A 88 -11.19 -25.86 -8.50
C LEU A 88 -9.91 -25.05 -8.67
N THR A 89 -8.75 -25.70 -8.58
CA THR A 89 -7.44 -25.04 -8.75
C THR A 89 -7.33 -24.41 -10.14
N ARG A 90 -7.66 -25.16 -11.20
CA ARG A 90 -7.64 -24.64 -12.57
C ARG A 90 -8.67 -23.53 -12.77
N GLY A 91 -9.82 -23.62 -12.11
CA GLY A 91 -10.86 -22.60 -12.13
C GLY A 91 -10.37 -21.28 -11.54
N PHE A 92 -9.79 -21.31 -10.34
CA PHE A 92 -9.22 -20.10 -9.72
C PHE A 92 -8.04 -19.53 -10.52
N VAL A 93 -7.23 -20.38 -11.16
CA VAL A 93 -6.18 -19.94 -12.08
C VAL A 93 -6.77 -19.26 -13.31
N ALA A 94 -7.86 -19.78 -13.88
CA ALA A 94 -8.55 -19.14 -15.01
C ALA A 94 -9.16 -17.78 -14.63
N VAL A 95 -9.76 -17.67 -13.44
CA VAL A 95 -10.21 -16.38 -12.87
C VAL A 95 -9.05 -15.40 -12.77
N ALA A 96 -7.92 -15.81 -12.19
CA ALA A 96 -6.74 -14.95 -12.04
C ALA A 96 -6.12 -14.55 -13.39
N ALA A 97 -6.24 -15.40 -14.40
CA ALA A 97 -5.82 -15.12 -15.77
C ALA A 97 -6.80 -14.21 -16.54
N GLY A 98 -7.99 -13.93 -15.98
CA GLY A 98 -9.04 -13.15 -16.64
C GLY A 98 -9.83 -13.92 -17.71
N ASP A 99 -9.66 -15.24 -17.82
CA ASP A 99 -10.46 -16.08 -18.72
C ASP A 99 -11.77 -16.47 -18.04
N GLY A 100 -12.73 -15.54 -18.04
CA GLY A 100 -14.05 -15.75 -17.44
C GLY A 100 -14.84 -16.89 -18.08
N SER A 101 -14.63 -17.17 -19.37
CA SER A 101 -15.35 -18.22 -20.10
C SER A 101 -14.94 -19.61 -19.62
N GLU A 102 -13.63 -19.85 -19.53
CA GLU A 102 -13.07 -21.10 -19.03
C GLU A 102 -13.30 -21.23 -17.52
N ALA A 103 -13.16 -20.14 -16.76
CA ALA A 103 -13.45 -20.11 -15.33
C ALA A 103 -14.90 -20.53 -15.04
N ARG A 104 -15.88 -20.04 -15.83
CA ARG A 104 -17.29 -20.40 -15.67
C ARG A 104 -17.53 -21.88 -15.99
N ARG A 105 -16.93 -22.40 -17.05
CA ARG A 105 -17.01 -23.82 -17.41
C ARG A 105 -16.44 -24.71 -16.31
N LEU A 106 -15.28 -24.32 -15.75
CA LEU A 106 -14.64 -25.04 -14.65
C LEU A 106 -15.43 -24.91 -13.34
N ALA A 107 -16.09 -23.77 -13.08
CA ALA A 107 -16.96 -23.59 -11.92
C ALA A 107 -18.18 -24.52 -11.95
N LEU A 108 -18.83 -24.66 -13.12
CA LEU A 108 -19.95 -25.61 -13.31
C LEU A 108 -19.47 -27.05 -13.11
N LYS A 109 -18.33 -27.42 -13.70
CA LYS A 109 -17.74 -28.74 -13.50
C LYS A 109 -17.34 -29.00 -12.05
N ALA A 110 -16.89 -27.98 -11.32
CA ALA A 110 -16.58 -28.08 -9.90
C ALA A 110 -17.85 -28.30 -9.07
N ALA A 111 -18.98 -27.72 -9.46
CA ALA A 111 -20.26 -27.90 -8.77
C ALA A 111 -20.73 -29.36 -8.78
N ASP A 112 -20.46 -30.09 -9.86
CA ASP A 112 -20.80 -31.52 -9.99
C ASP A 112 -19.83 -32.47 -9.26
N LEU A 113 -18.60 -32.00 -8.98
CA LEU A 113 -17.51 -32.84 -8.43
C LEU A 113 -17.23 -32.57 -6.95
N ALA A 114 -17.47 -31.35 -6.47
CA ALA A 114 -17.04 -30.86 -5.16
C ALA A 114 -18.18 -30.77 -4.15
N ASP A 115 -18.92 -31.87 -3.97
CA ASP A 115 -20.05 -31.98 -3.01
C ASP A 115 -19.65 -31.61 -1.57
N GLU A 116 -18.39 -31.84 -1.20
CA GLU A 116 -17.87 -31.62 0.14
C GLU A 116 -17.43 -30.17 0.41
N ALA A 117 -17.30 -29.34 -0.63
CA ALA A 117 -16.83 -27.96 -0.52
C ALA A 117 -17.76 -26.96 -1.25
N PRO A 118 -19.07 -26.95 -0.95
CA PRO A 118 -20.03 -26.10 -1.66
C PRO A 118 -19.71 -24.61 -1.54
N GLY A 119 -19.05 -24.18 -0.46
CA GLY A 119 -18.62 -22.80 -0.29
C GLY A 119 -17.55 -22.37 -1.31
N LEU A 120 -16.53 -23.19 -1.55
CA LEU A 120 -15.48 -22.87 -2.52
C LEU A 120 -16.02 -22.82 -3.95
N VAL A 121 -16.91 -23.73 -4.30
CA VAL A 121 -17.61 -23.74 -5.60
C VAL A 121 -18.40 -22.44 -5.79
N ARG A 122 -19.15 -22.00 -4.78
CA ARG A 122 -19.93 -20.76 -4.84
C ARG A 122 -19.03 -19.53 -5.05
N VAL A 123 -17.90 -19.45 -4.32
CA VAL A 123 -16.93 -18.36 -4.49
C VAL A 123 -16.35 -18.36 -5.90
N LEU A 124 -15.92 -19.54 -6.39
CA LEU A 124 -15.40 -19.68 -7.74
C LEU A 124 -16.45 -19.28 -8.80
N ALA A 125 -17.71 -19.70 -8.64
CA ALA A 125 -18.79 -19.34 -9.55
C ALA A 125 -19.04 -17.82 -9.61
N ALA A 126 -19.01 -17.14 -8.46
CA ALA A 126 -19.17 -15.69 -8.41
C ALA A 126 -17.98 -14.95 -9.08
N GLN A 127 -16.75 -15.35 -8.76
CA GLN A 127 -15.56 -14.75 -9.35
C GLN A 127 -15.42 -15.07 -10.85
N ALA A 128 -15.85 -16.25 -11.30
CA ALA A 128 -15.91 -16.59 -12.71
C ALA A 128 -16.91 -15.73 -13.47
N ALA A 129 -18.07 -15.42 -12.88
CA ALA A 129 -19.06 -14.51 -13.47
C ALA A 129 -18.52 -13.07 -13.55
N GLU A 130 -17.81 -12.61 -12.52
CA GLU A 130 -17.12 -11.31 -12.52
C GLU A 130 -16.05 -11.25 -13.62
N ALA A 131 -15.18 -12.26 -13.72
CA ALA A 131 -14.16 -12.36 -14.76
C ALA A 131 -14.75 -12.45 -16.17
N ALA A 132 -15.98 -12.96 -16.31
CA ALA A 132 -16.70 -13.01 -17.58
C ALA A 132 -17.41 -11.70 -17.94
N GLY A 133 -17.42 -10.70 -17.04
CA GLY A 133 -18.14 -9.44 -17.21
C GLY A 133 -19.66 -9.56 -17.06
N ASP A 134 -20.18 -10.66 -16.53
CA ASP A 134 -21.62 -10.88 -16.30
C ASP A 134 -22.01 -10.41 -14.90
N ALA A 135 -22.29 -9.10 -14.77
CA ALA A 135 -22.65 -8.47 -13.51
C ALA A 135 -23.91 -9.09 -12.88
N ALA A 136 -24.91 -9.48 -13.67
CA ALA A 136 -26.16 -10.05 -13.17
C ALA A 136 -25.92 -11.45 -12.57
N ALA A 137 -25.12 -12.29 -13.25
CA ALA A 137 -24.74 -13.59 -12.73
C ALA A 137 -23.85 -13.47 -11.47
N ALA A 138 -22.92 -12.50 -11.44
CA ALA A 138 -22.09 -12.24 -10.28
C ALA A 138 -22.94 -11.79 -9.07
N GLN A 139 -23.89 -10.87 -9.29
CA GLN A 139 -24.82 -10.42 -8.25
C GLN A 139 -25.65 -11.57 -7.68
N ALA A 140 -26.20 -12.43 -8.53
CA ALA A 140 -26.97 -13.59 -8.10
C ALA A 140 -26.10 -14.58 -7.29
N ALA A 141 -24.87 -14.83 -7.74
CA ALA A 141 -23.94 -15.74 -7.08
C ALA A 141 -23.51 -15.22 -5.70
N TYR A 142 -23.17 -13.95 -5.56
CA TYR A 142 -22.84 -13.36 -4.26
C TYR A 142 -24.07 -13.23 -3.34
N SER A 143 -25.24 -12.92 -3.88
CA SER A 143 -26.49 -12.88 -3.11
C SER A 143 -26.83 -14.26 -2.52
N ALA A 144 -26.60 -15.33 -3.29
CA ALA A 144 -26.79 -16.69 -2.80
C ALA A 144 -25.84 -17.07 -1.64
N MET A 145 -24.67 -16.42 -1.52
CA MET A 145 -23.77 -16.62 -0.37
C MET A 145 -24.33 -16.03 0.93
N LEU A 146 -25.21 -15.03 0.86
CA LEU A 146 -25.77 -14.38 2.05
C LEU A 146 -26.66 -15.33 2.87
N GLY A 147 -27.21 -16.37 2.23
CA GLY A 147 -27.99 -17.41 2.90
C GLY A 147 -27.16 -18.30 3.83
N LEU A 148 -25.83 -18.32 3.68
CA LEU A 148 -24.92 -19.16 4.44
C LEU A 148 -24.12 -18.31 5.45
N PRO A 149 -24.25 -18.53 6.78
CA PRO A 149 -23.59 -17.72 7.80
C PRO A 149 -22.09 -17.53 7.57
N ASP A 150 -21.37 -18.60 7.21
CA ASP A 150 -19.93 -18.59 7.02
C ASP A 150 -19.47 -17.82 5.78
N MET A 151 -20.40 -17.52 4.84
CA MET A 151 -20.11 -16.88 3.57
C MET A 151 -20.66 -15.45 3.47
N ARG A 152 -21.43 -14.97 4.44
CA ARG A 152 -22.05 -13.63 4.39
C ARG A 152 -21.03 -12.51 4.18
N LEU A 153 -19.89 -12.57 4.87
CA LEU A 153 -18.82 -11.59 4.68
C LEU A 153 -18.29 -11.58 3.25
N ALA A 154 -18.06 -12.74 2.65
CA ALA A 154 -17.58 -12.85 1.28
C ALA A 154 -18.65 -12.37 0.28
N GLY A 155 -19.91 -12.74 0.50
CA GLY A 155 -21.06 -12.29 -0.29
C GLY A 155 -21.22 -10.77 -0.25
N HIS A 156 -21.20 -10.17 0.95
CA HIS A 156 -21.26 -8.71 1.09
C HIS A 156 -20.07 -7.99 0.46
N LYS A 157 -18.85 -8.55 0.58
CA LYS A 157 -17.67 -7.98 -0.07
C LYS A 157 -17.82 -7.95 -1.59
N GLY A 158 -18.24 -9.06 -2.20
CA GLY A 158 -18.44 -9.15 -3.64
C GLY A 158 -19.55 -8.22 -4.14
N LEU A 159 -20.68 -8.16 -3.44
CA LEU A 159 -21.78 -7.24 -3.78
C LEU A 159 -21.38 -5.78 -3.62
N MET A 160 -20.60 -5.44 -2.60
CA MET A 160 -20.05 -4.09 -2.42
C MET A 160 -19.14 -3.72 -3.60
N GLN A 161 -18.22 -4.60 -3.99
CA GLN A 161 -17.32 -4.37 -5.11
C GLN A 161 -18.07 -4.21 -6.44
N LEU A 162 -19.10 -5.04 -6.66
CA LEU A 162 -19.95 -4.93 -7.84
C LEU A 162 -20.71 -3.60 -7.88
N ALA A 163 -21.29 -3.18 -6.75
CA ALA A 163 -21.97 -1.89 -6.63
C ALA A 163 -21.01 -0.71 -6.89
N LEU A 164 -19.79 -0.76 -6.35
CA LEU A 164 -18.75 0.24 -6.64
C LEU A 164 -18.38 0.28 -8.12
N GLY A 165 -18.26 -0.88 -8.78
CA GLY A 165 -17.99 -0.97 -10.22
C GLY A 165 -19.12 -0.38 -11.09
N GLN A 166 -20.35 -0.36 -10.58
CA GLN A 166 -21.52 0.26 -11.21
C GLN A 166 -21.67 1.75 -10.84
N GLY A 167 -20.84 2.28 -9.94
CA GLY A 167 -20.96 3.64 -9.42
C GLY A 167 -22.02 3.81 -8.32
N ASP A 168 -22.68 2.75 -7.89
CA ASP A 168 -23.68 2.78 -6.80
C ASP A 168 -22.99 2.74 -5.43
N ARG A 169 -22.51 3.90 -4.98
CA ARG A 169 -21.86 4.05 -3.68
C ARG A 169 -22.81 3.79 -2.50
N ALA A 170 -24.11 4.06 -2.67
CA ALA A 170 -25.09 3.87 -1.60
C ALA A 170 -25.31 2.37 -1.32
N ALA A 171 -25.48 1.56 -2.37
CA ALA A 171 -25.58 0.12 -2.23
C ALA A 171 -24.27 -0.49 -1.69
N ALA A 172 -23.12 0.02 -2.13
CA ALA A 172 -21.82 -0.41 -1.61
C ALA A 172 -21.70 -0.15 -0.09
N ALA A 173 -22.02 1.06 0.36
CA ALA A 173 -22.03 1.40 1.78
C ALA A 173 -23.01 0.53 2.58
N ALA A 174 -24.21 0.27 2.05
CA ALA A 174 -25.18 -0.60 2.70
C ALA A 174 -24.68 -2.05 2.87
N HIS A 175 -23.94 -2.58 1.89
CA HIS A 175 -23.33 -3.90 2.01
C HIS A 175 -22.17 -3.93 3.02
N ALA A 176 -21.37 -2.86 3.07
CA ALA A 176 -20.32 -2.70 4.07
C ALA A 176 -20.89 -2.62 5.50
N GLU A 177 -21.97 -1.85 5.70
CA GLU A 177 -22.66 -1.73 7.00
C GLU A 177 -23.22 -3.08 7.47
N LYS A 178 -23.88 -3.83 6.57
CA LYS A 178 -24.35 -5.19 6.86
C LYS A 178 -23.20 -6.12 7.24
N ALA A 179 -22.09 -6.09 6.51
CA ALA A 179 -20.90 -6.88 6.85
C ALA A 179 -20.23 -6.45 8.17
N TYR A 180 -20.30 -5.17 8.52
CA TYR A 180 -19.81 -4.68 9.80
C TYR A 180 -20.69 -5.14 10.97
N ALA A 181 -22.01 -5.27 10.77
CA ALA A 181 -22.97 -5.74 11.76
C ALA A 181 -22.88 -7.24 12.07
N GLU A 182 -22.23 -8.05 11.23
CA GLU A 182 -22.05 -9.48 11.48
C GLU A 182 -21.23 -9.77 12.77
N PRO A 183 -21.52 -10.85 13.50
CA PRO A 183 -20.83 -11.20 14.75
C PRO A 183 -19.32 -11.36 14.57
N ARG A 184 -18.94 -12.06 13.50
CA ARG A 184 -17.56 -12.13 13.02
C ARG A 184 -17.46 -11.13 11.87
N THR A 185 -16.74 -10.04 12.10
CA THR A 185 -16.53 -9.01 11.08
C THR A 185 -15.08 -8.96 10.61
N ALA A 186 -14.82 -8.15 9.59
CA ALA A 186 -13.53 -8.01 8.96
C ALA A 186 -13.13 -6.54 8.87
N ARG A 187 -11.82 -6.28 8.92
CA ARG A 187 -11.26 -4.93 8.84
C ARG A 187 -11.68 -4.17 7.58
N TRP A 188 -11.85 -4.87 6.45
CA TRP A 188 -12.30 -4.24 5.20
C TRP A 188 -13.70 -3.64 5.32
N ALA A 189 -14.61 -4.27 6.08
CA ALA A 189 -15.98 -3.80 6.25
C ALA A 189 -16.00 -2.51 7.07
N TRP A 190 -15.25 -2.49 8.19
CA TRP A 190 -15.02 -1.27 8.96
C TRP A 190 -14.45 -0.14 8.10
N ARG A 191 -13.42 -0.43 7.29
CA ARG A 191 -12.79 0.56 6.41
C ARG A 191 -13.77 1.14 5.40
N ALA A 192 -14.56 0.30 4.74
CA ALA A 192 -15.54 0.76 3.75
C ALA A 192 -16.66 1.61 4.39
N VAL A 193 -17.13 1.26 5.60
CA VAL A 193 -18.10 2.10 6.33
C VAL A 193 -17.46 3.41 6.76
N LEU A 194 -16.20 3.39 7.20
CA LEU A 194 -15.45 4.60 7.57
C LEU A 194 -15.33 5.53 6.37
N GLU A 195 -14.85 5.04 5.23
CA GLU A 195 -14.72 5.81 3.99
C GLU A 195 -16.07 6.43 3.56
N ALA A 196 -17.17 5.66 3.61
CA ALA A 196 -18.51 6.18 3.30
C ALA A 196 -18.95 7.31 4.24
N ARG A 197 -18.64 7.22 5.54
CA ARG A 197 -18.95 8.26 6.54
C ARG A 197 -18.11 9.53 6.31
N LEU A 198 -16.83 9.35 5.99
CA LEU A 198 -15.92 10.45 5.68
C LEU A 198 -16.34 11.19 4.41
N ASP A 199 -16.72 10.46 3.36
CA ASP A 199 -17.24 11.04 2.12
C ASP A 199 -18.55 11.82 2.34
N ALA A 200 -19.39 11.37 3.28
CA ALA A 200 -20.59 12.07 3.68
C ALA A 200 -20.33 13.28 4.62
N GLY A 201 -19.10 13.47 5.10
CA GLY A 201 -18.75 14.48 6.10
C GLY A 201 -19.29 14.19 7.51
N ASP A 202 -19.67 12.94 7.80
CA ASP A 202 -20.14 12.48 9.11
C ASP A 202 -18.94 12.13 10.02
N TRP A 203 -18.24 13.17 10.48
CA TRP A 203 -17.06 13.02 11.35
C TRP A 203 -17.41 12.43 12.72
N ASP A 204 -18.59 12.75 13.24
CA ASP A 204 -19.09 12.25 14.52
C ASP A 204 -19.33 10.74 14.44
N GLY A 205 -20.09 10.28 13.44
CA GLY A 205 -20.32 8.87 13.19
C GLY A 205 -19.03 8.09 12.90
N ALA A 206 -18.06 8.70 12.21
CA ALA A 206 -16.75 8.09 11.97
C ALA A 206 -15.94 7.89 13.26
N ARG A 207 -16.04 8.80 14.24
CA ARG A 207 -15.40 8.64 15.56
C ARG A 207 -16.05 7.52 16.37
N ASP A 208 -17.37 7.47 16.38
CA ASP A 208 -18.11 6.40 17.06
C ASP A 208 -17.83 5.03 16.45
N LEU A 209 -17.76 4.96 15.12
CA LEU A 209 -17.36 3.76 14.38
C LEU A 209 -15.94 3.29 14.75
N THR A 210 -15.00 4.23 14.86
CA THR A 210 -13.62 3.94 15.27
C THR A 210 -13.55 3.39 16.69
N LYS A 211 -14.30 3.98 17.62
CA LYS A 211 -14.41 3.49 19.01
C LYS A 211 -15.00 2.08 19.06
N GLY A 212 -16.13 1.86 18.37
CA GLY A 212 -16.75 0.53 18.30
C GLY A 212 -15.84 -0.52 17.66
N ALA A 213 -15.02 -0.13 16.67
CA ALA A 213 -14.04 -1.02 16.06
C ALA A 213 -12.88 -1.38 16.99
N LEU A 214 -12.45 -0.46 17.85
CA LEU A 214 -11.45 -0.72 18.89
C LEU A 214 -12.00 -1.69 19.94
N ASP A 215 -13.23 -1.45 20.43
CA ASP A 215 -13.88 -2.29 21.44
C ASP A 215 -14.07 -3.73 20.94
N ARG A 216 -14.43 -3.88 19.64
CA ARG A 216 -14.55 -5.17 18.96
C ARG A 216 -13.21 -5.77 18.50
N LYS A 217 -12.08 -5.11 18.78
CA LYS A 217 -10.72 -5.53 18.40
C LYS A 217 -10.53 -5.75 16.89
N ILE A 218 -11.26 -5.01 16.06
CA ILE A 218 -11.13 -5.02 14.59
C ILE A 218 -9.88 -4.25 14.16
N ILE A 219 -9.55 -3.20 14.91
CA ILE A 219 -8.39 -2.34 14.72
C ILE A 219 -7.51 -2.34 15.97
N SER A 220 -6.21 -2.07 15.79
CA SER A 220 -5.28 -1.94 16.91
C SER A 220 -5.49 -0.60 17.64
N PRO A 221 -5.08 -0.50 18.92
CA PRO A 221 -5.11 0.75 19.67
C PRO A 221 -4.37 1.90 18.95
N LEU A 222 -3.23 1.59 18.32
CA LEU A 222 -2.44 2.57 17.56
C LEU A 222 -3.23 3.15 16.36
N VAL A 223 -3.91 2.30 15.58
CA VAL A 223 -4.75 2.73 14.45
C VAL A 223 -5.93 3.56 14.96
N ALA A 224 -6.55 3.13 16.06
CA ALA A 224 -7.68 3.85 16.65
C ALA A 224 -7.28 5.25 17.16
N GLU A 225 -6.12 5.38 17.81
CA GLU A 225 -5.61 6.65 18.31
C GLU A 225 -5.27 7.62 17.17
N ARG A 226 -4.60 7.13 16.12
CA ARG A 226 -4.31 7.92 14.90
C ARG A 226 -5.58 8.36 14.19
N ALA A 227 -6.52 7.44 13.96
CA ALA A 227 -7.82 7.75 13.37
C ALA A 227 -8.55 8.81 14.19
N ARG A 228 -8.58 8.65 15.52
CA ARG A 228 -9.23 9.61 16.43
C ARG A 228 -8.60 11.00 16.33
N ALA A 229 -7.27 11.11 16.35
CA ALA A 229 -6.59 12.39 16.22
C ALA A 229 -6.91 13.08 14.88
N ALA A 230 -6.86 12.33 13.77
CA ALA A 230 -7.18 12.88 12.45
C ALA A 230 -8.66 13.28 12.32
N LEU A 231 -9.59 12.48 12.86
CA LEU A 231 -11.02 12.78 12.86
C LEU A 231 -11.36 14.02 13.71
N LEU A 232 -10.73 14.16 14.88
CA LEU A 232 -10.87 15.35 15.72
C LEU A 232 -10.37 16.59 14.98
N ALA A 233 -9.24 16.48 14.27
CA ALA A 233 -8.75 17.58 13.47
C ALA A 233 -9.69 17.93 12.30
N ALA A 234 -10.19 16.93 11.55
CA ALA A 234 -11.17 17.17 10.49
C ALA A 234 -12.45 17.84 11.03
N SER A 235 -12.93 17.41 12.20
CA SER A 235 -14.08 18.02 12.89
C SER A 235 -13.79 19.49 13.27
N ALA A 236 -12.61 19.76 13.82
CA ALA A 236 -12.19 21.11 14.17
C ALA A 236 -12.09 22.02 12.94
N ALA A 237 -11.55 21.52 11.82
CA ALA A 237 -11.46 22.27 10.57
C ALA A 237 -12.83 22.63 9.99
N GLN A 238 -13.86 21.80 10.21
CA GLN A 238 -15.23 22.12 9.82
C GLN A 238 -15.86 23.21 10.71
N LEU A 239 -15.54 23.20 12.01
CA LEU A 239 -16.18 24.06 13.01
C LEU A 239 -15.46 25.39 13.25
N GLU A 240 -14.19 25.54 12.85
CA GLU A 240 -13.38 26.72 13.20
C GLU A 240 -13.90 28.04 12.62
N ALA A 241 -14.61 27.99 11.49
CA ALA A 241 -15.20 29.15 10.82
C ALA A 241 -16.70 29.34 11.11
N ASP A 242 -17.27 28.56 12.04
CA ASP A 242 -18.69 28.66 12.38
C ASP A 242 -19.00 29.99 13.09
N ALA A 243 -20.18 30.54 12.83
CA ALA A 243 -20.63 31.80 13.44
C ALA A 243 -20.91 31.63 14.95
N ASP A 244 -21.32 30.45 15.40
CA ASP A 244 -21.61 30.17 16.81
C ASP A 244 -20.30 30.09 17.64
N PRO A 245 -20.10 30.96 18.64
CA PRO A 245 -18.95 30.89 19.54
C PRO A 245 -18.78 29.54 20.25
N LYS A 246 -19.87 28.83 20.54
CA LYS A 246 -19.80 27.51 21.18
C LYS A 246 -19.18 26.46 20.27
N ARG A 247 -19.52 26.49 18.98
CA ARG A 247 -18.93 25.59 17.98
C ARG A 247 -17.46 25.89 17.73
N ARG A 248 -17.07 27.17 17.72
CA ARG A 248 -15.65 27.55 17.67
C ARG A 248 -14.87 27.10 18.90
N ALA A 249 -15.46 27.19 20.09
CA ALA A 249 -14.83 26.64 21.30
C ALA A 249 -14.68 25.11 21.21
N GLN A 250 -15.69 24.41 20.68
CA GLN A 250 -15.60 22.97 20.43
C GLN A 250 -14.51 22.62 19.40
N ALA A 251 -14.32 23.44 18.36
CA ALA A 251 -13.24 23.27 17.40
C ALA A 251 -11.86 23.34 18.07
N LEU A 252 -11.69 24.29 19.00
CA LEU A 252 -10.46 24.43 19.79
C LEU A 252 -10.22 23.18 20.65
N ASP A 253 -11.25 22.69 21.35
CA ASP A 253 -11.13 21.49 22.18
C ASP A 253 -10.74 20.26 21.35
N PHE A 254 -11.37 20.07 20.19
CA PHE A 254 -11.03 18.98 19.27
C PHE A 254 -9.61 19.09 18.73
N ALA A 255 -9.18 20.28 18.30
CA ALA A 255 -7.82 20.49 17.82
C ALA A 255 -6.77 20.24 18.91
N ALA A 256 -7.00 20.78 20.12
CA ALA A 256 -6.11 20.59 21.26
C ALA A 256 -6.01 19.12 21.69
N GLU A 257 -7.11 18.39 21.65
CA GLU A 257 -7.12 16.96 21.91
C GLU A 257 -6.37 16.17 20.83
N ALA A 258 -6.59 16.49 19.54
CA ALA A 258 -5.85 15.86 18.43
C ALA A 258 -4.34 16.03 18.59
N ALA A 259 -3.87 17.25 18.88
CA ALA A 259 -2.46 17.55 19.09
C ALA A 259 -1.86 16.83 20.31
N LYS A 260 -2.66 16.58 21.35
CA LYS A 260 -2.25 15.81 22.53
C LYS A 260 -2.13 14.31 22.23
N LEU A 261 -3.08 13.75 21.48
CA LEU A 261 -3.08 12.33 21.12
C LEU A 261 -1.93 12.00 20.17
N GLN A 262 -1.75 12.81 19.13
CA GLN A 262 -0.74 12.58 18.11
C GLN A 262 0.04 13.87 17.84
N PRO A 263 1.09 14.16 18.63
CA PRO A 263 1.98 15.30 18.39
C PRO A 263 2.71 15.24 17.03
N GLY A 264 2.81 14.04 16.44
CA GLY A 264 3.35 13.86 15.08
C GLY A 264 2.36 14.16 13.96
N PHE A 265 1.09 14.42 14.28
CA PHE A 265 0.09 14.82 13.29
C PHE A 265 0.06 16.35 13.14
N ALA A 266 0.94 16.86 12.28
CA ALA A 266 1.15 18.29 12.07
C ALA A 266 -0.14 19.11 11.82
N PRO A 267 -1.15 18.63 11.05
CA PRO A 267 -2.40 19.36 10.84
C PRO A 267 -3.16 19.68 12.14
N GLY A 268 -3.24 18.71 13.05
CA GLY A 268 -3.90 18.89 14.34
C GLY A 268 -3.16 19.88 15.24
N VAL A 269 -1.83 19.80 15.28
CA VAL A 269 -0.97 20.67 16.08
C VAL A 269 -1.07 22.13 15.61
N VAL A 270 -0.91 22.39 14.32
CA VAL A 270 -0.91 23.76 13.78
C VAL A 270 -2.27 24.42 13.96
N MET A 271 -3.36 23.68 13.74
CA MET A 271 -4.69 24.17 13.99
C MET A 271 -4.94 24.46 15.48
N ALA A 272 -4.48 23.58 16.39
CA ALA A 272 -4.58 23.81 17.82
C ALA A 272 -3.84 25.08 18.24
N ALA A 273 -2.62 25.28 17.74
CA ALA A 273 -1.82 26.48 18.03
C ALA A 273 -2.50 27.76 17.51
N ARG A 274 -3.04 27.74 16.28
CA ARG A 274 -3.80 28.85 15.70
C ARG A 274 -5.04 29.18 16.53
N LEU A 275 -5.85 28.19 16.86
CA LEU A 275 -7.08 28.40 17.64
C LEU A 275 -6.79 28.85 19.07
N LEU A 276 -5.74 28.33 19.71
CA LEU A 276 -5.29 28.80 21.03
C LEU A 276 -4.81 30.25 20.99
N SER A 277 -4.12 30.65 19.92
CA SER A 277 -3.69 32.04 19.74
C SER A 277 -4.89 32.99 19.58
N LEU A 278 -5.86 32.61 18.74
CA LEU A 278 -7.11 33.37 18.55
C LEU A 278 -7.95 33.47 19.82
N ASP A 279 -7.91 32.45 20.68
CA ASP A 279 -8.56 32.42 22.00
C ASP A 279 -7.77 33.18 23.09
N GLY A 280 -6.69 33.89 22.72
CA GLY A 280 -5.90 34.69 23.66
C GLY A 280 -5.00 33.87 24.58
N LYS A 281 -4.67 32.63 24.21
CA LYS A 281 -3.80 31.70 24.97
C LYS A 281 -2.48 31.39 24.24
N PRO A 282 -1.66 32.40 23.87
CA PRO A 282 -0.43 32.19 23.09
C PRO A 282 0.59 31.32 23.82
N GLY A 283 0.69 31.39 25.15
CA GLY A 283 1.60 30.54 25.92
C GLY A 283 1.29 29.04 25.78
N ARG A 284 0.00 28.67 25.72
CA ARG A 284 -0.40 27.27 25.46
C ARG A 284 -0.13 26.89 24.02
N ALA A 285 -0.33 27.80 23.06
CA ALA A 285 0.00 27.56 21.66
C ALA A 285 1.50 27.26 21.46
N THR A 286 2.37 28.03 22.11
CA THR A 286 3.82 27.81 22.15
C THR A 286 4.16 26.40 22.67
N GLN A 287 3.57 26.00 23.80
CA GLN A 287 3.84 24.68 24.39
C GLN A 287 3.42 23.53 23.49
N VAL A 288 2.27 23.66 22.80
CA VAL A 288 1.78 22.65 21.85
C VAL A 288 2.77 22.46 20.70
N LEU A 289 3.26 23.56 20.12
CA LEU A 289 4.24 23.51 19.02
C LEU A 289 5.61 22.98 19.46
N GLU A 290 6.10 23.36 20.63
CA GLU A 290 7.38 22.84 21.16
C GLU A 290 7.31 21.33 21.46
N ASN A 291 6.18 20.85 21.96
CA ASN A 291 5.96 19.42 22.18
C ASN A 291 5.90 18.65 20.86
N ALA A 292 5.20 19.19 19.86
CA ALA A 292 5.16 18.60 18.52
C ALA A 292 6.56 18.60 17.88
N TRP A 293 7.34 19.68 18.02
CA TRP A 293 8.71 19.75 17.51
C TRP A 293 9.64 18.71 18.14
N LYS A 294 9.51 18.45 19.44
CA LYS A 294 10.26 17.36 20.09
C LYS A 294 9.93 15.99 19.51
N ALA A 295 8.66 15.76 19.14
CA ALA A 295 8.18 14.47 18.64
C ALA A 295 8.43 14.27 17.14
N ALA A 296 7.98 15.20 16.30
CA ALA A 296 8.14 15.20 14.85
C ALA A 296 8.18 16.65 14.31
N PRO A 297 9.38 17.22 14.10
CA PRO A 297 9.55 18.50 13.41
C PRO A 297 8.88 18.49 12.03
N HIS A 298 8.20 19.58 11.68
CA HIS A 298 7.51 19.77 10.40
C HIS A 298 7.58 21.25 10.02
N PRO A 299 7.70 21.63 8.73
CA PRO A 299 7.78 23.02 8.30
C PRO A 299 6.64 23.90 8.84
N ALA A 300 5.42 23.40 8.79
CA ALA A 300 4.25 24.10 9.30
C ALA A 300 4.33 24.43 10.81
N HIS A 301 5.06 23.65 11.61
CA HIS A 301 5.20 23.91 13.05
C HIS A 301 6.00 25.20 13.33
N TRP A 302 7.16 25.38 12.69
CA TRP A 302 7.99 26.55 12.97
C TRP A 302 7.42 27.82 12.34
N LEU A 303 6.70 27.71 11.22
CA LEU A 303 5.95 28.84 10.64
C LEU A 303 4.83 29.29 11.58
N ALA A 304 4.03 28.35 12.09
CA ALA A 304 3.02 28.67 13.11
C ALA A 304 3.67 29.27 14.36
N TYR A 305 4.81 28.72 14.80
CA TYR A 305 5.55 29.23 15.96
C TYR A 305 6.07 30.65 15.75
N ARG A 306 6.59 30.96 14.56
CA ARG A 306 7.01 32.31 14.16
C ARG A 306 5.85 33.28 14.30
N ASP A 307 4.69 32.92 13.77
CA ASP A 307 3.52 33.79 13.63
C ASP A 307 2.77 34.02 14.96
N LEU A 308 3.01 33.19 15.99
CA LEU A 308 2.46 33.41 17.34
C LEU A 308 2.89 34.74 17.97
N LYS A 309 4.04 35.30 17.57
CA LYS A 309 4.58 36.50 18.18
C LYS A 309 5.17 37.47 17.15
N THR A 310 4.50 38.59 16.95
CA THR A 310 4.78 39.57 15.90
C THR A 310 5.55 40.80 16.37
N ASP A 311 5.62 41.04 17.68
CA ASP A 311 6.22 42.22 18.34
C ASP A 311 7.74 42.10 18.58
N GLU A 312 8.41 41.13 17.95
CA GLU A 312 9.84 40.86 18.14
C GLU A 312 10.71 41.54 17.07
N THR A 313 11.89 41.99 17.50
CA THR A 313 12.97 42.34 16.56
C THR A 313 13.46 41.10 15.79
N PRO A 314 14.02 41.25 14.58
CA PRO A 314 14.51 40.11 13.80
C PRO A 314 15.51 39.22 14.57
N ARG A 315 16.41 39.82 15.37
CA ARG A 315 17.35 39.09 16.23
C ARG A 315 16.65 38.30 17.35
N GLN A 316 15.68 38.90 18.04
CA GLN A 316 14.92 38.21 19.09
C GLN A 316 14.11 37.03 18.52
N ARG A 317 13.52 37.21 17.34
CA ARG A 317 12.82 36.15 16.61
C ARG A 317 13.76 35.02 16.21
N GLY A 318 14.93 35.35 15.66
CA GLY A 318 15.98 34.38 15.33
C GLY A 318 16.39 33.54 16.54
N GLU A 319 16.71 34.18 17.67
CA GLU A 319 17.06 33.47 18.91
C GLU A 319 15.93 32.57 19.43
N ARG A 320 14.67 32.97 19.28
CA ARG A 320 13.51 32.15 19.65
C ARG A 320 13.37 30.92 18.73
N LEU A 321 13.54 31.08 17.43
CA LEU A 321 13.52 29.98 16.46
C LEU A 321 14.73 29.04 16.63
N ARG A 322 15.90 29.58 16.99
CA ARG A 322 17.08 28.79 17.35
C ARG A 322 16.79 27.88 18.55
N ARG A 323 16.14 28.40 19.59
CA ARG A 323 15.71 27.58 20.75
C ARG A 323 14.76 26.45 20.35
N LEU A 324 13.82 26.71 19.44
CA LEU A 324 12.93 25.67 18.90
C LEU A 324 13.73 24.58 18.16
N ALA A 325 14.62 24.96 17.25
CA ALA A 325 15.49 24.02 16.52
C ALA A 325 16.34 23.16 17.47
N SER A 326 16.86 23.75 18.55
CA SER A 326 17.64 23.05 19.58
C SER A 326 16.87 22.01 20.38
N LEU A 327 15.53 21.98 20.33
CA LEU A 327 14.75 20.92 20.99
C LEU A 327 14.88 19.56 20.30
N ASN A 328 15.23 19.53 19.01
CA ASN A 328 15.46 18.29 18.25
C ASN A 328 16.52 18.52 17.15
N PRO A 329 17.80 18.74 17.50
CA PRO A 329 18.82 19.22 16.57
C PRO A 329 19.20 18.19 15.49
N ALA A 330 18.93 16.90 15.72
CA ALA A 330 19.26 15.84 14.78
C ALA A 330 18.30 15.78 13.58
N ALA A 331 17.06 16.27 13.76
CA ALA A 331 16.05 16.25 12.72
C ALA A 331 16.38 17.20 11.56
N ARG A 332 16.03 16.78 10.34
CA ARG A 332 16.24 17.55 9.11
C ARG A 332 15.64 18.96 9.20
N GLU A 333 14.37 19.06 9.60
CA GLU A 333 13.69 20.37 9.72
C GLU A 333 14.34 21.29 10.75
N SER A 334 15.01 20.76 11.77
CA SER A 334 15.79 21.58 12.71
C SER A 334 17.05 22.13 12.07
N ARG A 335 17.73 21.36 11.21
CA ARG A 335 18.90 21.85 10.45
C ARG A 335 18.50 22.96 9.49
N ILE A 336 17.39 22.78 8.77
CA ILE A 336 16.79 23.84 7.95
C ILE A 336 16.46 25.07 8.79
N LEU A 337 15.84 24.87 9.96
CA LEU A 337 15.47 25.97 10.85
C LEU A 337 16.69 26.72 11.42
N PHE A 338 17.84 26.06 11.63
CA PHE A 338 19.08 26.74 12.03
C PHE A 338 19.58 27.72 10.98
N VAL A 339 19.38 27.44 9.69
CA VAL A 339 19.68 28.39 8.61
C VAL A 339 18.63 29.50 8.54
N GLU A 340 17.34 29.13 8.56
CA GLU A 340 16.23 30.09 8.49
C GLU A 340 16.28 31.13 9.61
N GLN A 341 16.57 30.71 10.85
CA GLN A 341 16.65 31.62 11.98
C GLN A 341 17.82 32.61 11.84
N ALA A 342 18.96 32.17 11.28
CA ALA A 342 20.14 33.01 11.09
C ALA A 342 19.87 34.08 10.03
N LEU A 343 19.21 33.68 8.93
CA LEU A 343 18.69 34.59 7.91
C LEU A 343 17.72 35.62 8.52
N VAL A 344 16.79 35.19 9.37
CA VAL A 344 15.86 36.07 10.07
C VAL A 344 16.60 37.03 11.02
N ALA A 345 17.66 36.60 11.68
CA ALA A 345 18.46 37.45 12.56
C ALA A 345 19.38 38.44 11.81
N GLY A 346 19.54 38.28 10.49
CA GLY A 346 20.52 39.01 9.68
C GLY A 346 21.96 38.54 9.89
N ASP A 347 22.16 37.32 10.39
CA ASP A 347 23.46 36.69 10.59
C ASP A 347 23.83 35.83 9.37
N ALA A 348 24.38 36.46 8.35
CA ALA A 348 24.75 35.78 7.11
C ALA A 348 25.85 34.73 7.31
N ALA A 349 26.82 34.99 8.19
CA ALA A 349 27.90 34.05 8.48
C ALA A 349 27.37 32.79 9.19
N GLY A 350 26.48 32.97 10.18
CA GLY A 350 25.80 31.87 10.85
C GLY A 350 24.89 31.07 9.91
N ALA A 351 24.22 31.72 8.95
CA ALA A 351 23.41 31.05 7.94
C ALA A 351 24.25 30.14 7.02
N LEU A 352 25.38 30.63 6.53
CA LEU A 352 26.30 29.81 5.72
C LEU A 352 26.90 28.65 6.51
N ASP A 353 27.28 28.86 7.77
CA ASP A 353 27.83 27.80 8.60
C ASP A 353 26.80 26.70 8.91
N ALA A 354 25.56 27.09 9.26
CA ALA A 354 24.47 26.17 9.48
C ALA A 354 24.10 25.39 8.20
N ALA A 355 24.22 26.01 7.02
CA ALA A 355 23.90 25.38 5.74
C ALA A 355 24.82 24.18 5.41
N LYS A 356 26.05 24.14 5.95
CA LYS A 356 26.97 23.01 5.79
C LYS A 356 26.37 21.68 6.27
N ALA A 357 25.49 21.72 7.27
CA ALA A 357 24.81 20.54 7.78
C ALA A 357 23.79 19.93 6.79
N LEU A 358 23.47 20.63 5.71
CA LEU A 358 22.53 20.23 4.65
C LEU A 358 23.22 19.83 3.34
N GLU A 359 24.54 20.03 3.20
CA GLU A 359 25.26 19.79 1.93
C GLU A 359 25.22 18.34 1.46
N ALA A 360 25.11 17.39 2.39
CA ALA A 360 25.00 15.96 2.08
C ALA A 360 23.58 15.52 1.65
N GLU A 361 22.58 16.40 1.78
CA GLU A 361 21.20 16.09 1.44
C GLU A 361 20.94 16.27 -0.07
N PRO A 362 19.98 15.51 -0.65
CA PRO A 362 19.56 15.75 -2.03
C PRO A 362 19.01 17.16 -2.19
N VAL A 363 19.39 17.83 -3.29
CA VAL A 363 18.95 19.19 -3.58
C VAL A 363 17.47 19.18 -3.98
N THR A 364 16.63 19.71 -3.10
CA THR A 364 15.21 20.03 -3.37
C THR A 364 15.08 21.51 -3.73
N ALA A 365 13.93 21.91 -4.28
CA ALA A 365 13.68 23.31 -4.60
C ALA A 365 13.75 24.20 -3.33
N ARG A 366 13.20 23.74 -2.20
CA ARG A 366 13.28 24.40 -0.89
C ARG A 366 14.71 24.53 -0.37
N VAL A 367 15.51 23.47 -0.41
CA VAL A 367 16.91 23.52 0.03
C VAL A 367 17.71 24.45 -0.86
N ALA A 368 17.55 24.35 -2.18
CA ALA A 368 18.20 25.26 -3.13
C ALA A 368 17.82 26.73 -2.87
N GLY A 369 16.53 27.02 -2.62
CA GLY A 369 16.08 28.35 -2.25
C GLY A 369 16.68 28.86 -0.93
N LEU A 370 16.84 27.99 0.05
CA LEU A 370 17.48 28.30 1.33
C LEU A 370 18.97 28.64 1.15
N PHE A 371 19.72 27.84 0.39
CA PHE A 371 21.12 28.12 0.03
C PHE A 371 21.24 29.42 -0.77
N ALA A 372 20.33 29.67 -1.72
CA ALA A 372 20.31 30.92 -2.48
C ALA A 372 20.13 32.15 -1.56
N ARG A 373 19.21 32.08 -0.58
CA ARG A 373 19.00 33.14 0.41
C ARG A 373 20.22 33.35 1.31
N ALA A 374 20.87 32.26 1.75
CA ALA A 374 22.09 32.32 2.56
C ALA A 374 23.26 32.97 1.80
N ALA A 375 23.52 32.54 0.57
CA ALA A 375 24.55 33.13 -0.28
C ALA A 375 24.29 34.61 -0.58
N PHE A 376 23.04 34.96 -0.90
CA PHE A 376 22.66 36.35 -1.16
C PHE A 376 22.86 37.24 0.08
N ALA A 377 22.43 36.78 1.26
CA ALA A 377 22.63 37.50 2.53
C ALA A 377 24.12 37.70 2.86
N ALA A 378 24.99 36.79 2.43
CA ALA A 378 26.43 36.88 2.59
C ALA A 378 27.14 37.73 1.52
N GLY A 379 26.39 38.39 0.62
CA GLY A 379 26.96 39.21 -0.45
C GLY A 379 27.53 38.40 -1.61
N GLN A 380 27.05 37.17 -1.82
CA GLN A 380 27.48 36.26 -2.90
C GLN A 380 26.34 36.07 -3.94
N PRO A 381 26.04 37.10 -4.77
CA PRO A 381 24.90 37.05 -5.70
C PRO A 381 25.07 36.03 -6.83
N ASP A 382 26.30 35.75 -7.26
CA ASP A 382 26.58 34.73 -8.28
C ASP A 382 26.22 33.32 -7.78
N GLU A 383 26.68 32.98 -6.58
CA GLU A 383 26.37 31.71 -5.93
C GLU A 383 24.86 31.58 -5.68
N ALA A 384 24.20 32.66 -5.26
CA ALA A 384 22.76 32.69 -5.08
C ALA A 384 21.99 32.38 -6.39
N ARG A 385 22.46 32.90 -7.54
CA ARG A 385 21.90 32.58 -8.86
C ARG A 385 22.12 31.12 -9.25
N VAL A 386 23.28 30.55 -8.95
CA VAL A 386 23.57 29.12 -9.21
C VAL A 386 22.59 28.24 -8.44
N TRP A 387 22.36 28.53 -7.16
CA TRP A 387 21.39 27.78 -6.36
C TRP A 387 19.96 27.98 -6.83
N MET A 388 19.56 29.19 -7.23
CA MET A 388 18.26 29.39 -7.87
C MET A 388 18.09 28.52 -9.13
N ALA A 389 19.08 28.50 -10.02
CA ALA A 389 19.02 27.70 -11.25
C ALA A 389 18.92 26.20 -10.95
N ARG A 390 19.62 25.71 -9.92
CA ARG A 390 19.47 24.33 -9.42
C ARG A 390 18.07 24.06 -8.87
N GLY A 391 17.50 25.03 -8.16
CA GLY A 391 16.18 24.90 -7.55
C GLY A 391 15.02 24.81 -8.55
N VAL A 392 15.12 25.48 -9.71
CA VAL A 392 14.07 25.47 -10.75
C VAL A 392 13.80 24.06 -11.29
N THR A 393 14.83 23.22 -11.38
CA THR A 393 14.72 21.84 -11.89
C THR A 393 14.66 20.79 -10.78
N ALA A 394 14.80 21.20 -9.52
CA ALA A 394 14.82 20.32 -8.37
C ALA A 394 13.42 19.82 -8.00
N GLN A 395 13.38 18.70 -7.28
CA GLN A 395 12.12 18.13 -6.77
C GLN A 395 11.55 19.01 -5.66
N GLN A 396 10.22 19.18 -5.66
CA GLN A 396 9.48 19.85 -4.58
C GLN A 396 9.32 18.93 -3.37
N GLU A 397 9.24 19.52 -2.19
CA GLU A 397 9.04 18.78 -0.94
C GLU A 397 7.55 18.58 -0.63
N PRO A 398 7.10 17.34 -0.31
CA PRO A 398 5.70 17.10 0.04
C PRO A 398 5.22 17.91 1.26
N ASP A 399 5.96 17.88 2.37
CA ASP A 399 5.62 18.60 3.61
C ASP A 399 5.51 20.13 3.43
N TRP A 400 6.24 20.68 2.45
CA TRP A 400 6.19 22.11 2.13
C TRP A 400 4.95 22.48 1.32
N SER A 401 4.42 21.54 0.53
CA SER A 401 3.25 21.75 -0.32
C SER A 401 1.95 21.97 0.44
N ASP A 402 1.92 21.58 1.71
CA ASP A 402 0.75 21.69 2.60
C ASP A 402 0.50 23.13 3.07
N LEU A 403 1.42 24.04 2.73
CA LEU A 403 1.33 25.46 2.95
C LEU A 403 0.74 26.12 1.70
N ASP A 404 -0.43 26.75 1.85
CA ASP A 404 -1.02 27.47 0.73
C ASP A 404 -0.25 28.77 0.40
N PRO A 405 -0.46 29.36 -0.80
CA PRO A 405 0.24 30.59 -1.18
C PRO A 405 -0.01 31.79 -0.25
N GLU A 406 -1.08 31.74 0.56
CA GLU A 406 -1.46 32.77 1.53
C GLU A 406 -0.84 32.53 2.92
N GLY A 407 -0.12 31.41 3.09
CA GLY A 407 0.56 31.03 4.33
C GLY A 407 -0.29 30.24 5.31
N ARG A 408 -1.54 29.86 4.97
CA ARG A 408 -2.37 29.00 5.80
C ARG A 408 -2.00 27.53 5.56
N ALA A 409 -1.45 26.92 6.60
CA ALA A 409 -1.16 25.49 6.60
C ALA A 409 -2.44 24.64 6.62
N PHE A 410 -2.44 23.55 5.86
CA PHE A 410 -3.48 22.52 5.82
C PHE A 410 -4.89 23.06 5.51
N ALA A 411 -4.96 24.07 4.63
CA ALA A 411 -6.22 24.59 4.08
C ALA A 411 -6.80 23.59 3.06
N TYR A 412 -7.32 22.48 3.60
CA TYR A 412 -7.80 21.30 2.87
C TYR A 412 -9.32 21.29 2.74
N GLN A 413 -9.79 20.70 1.64
CA GLN A 413 -11.21 20.44 1.42
C GLN A 413 -11.69 19.24 2.27
N PRO A 414 -13.00 19.06 2.50
CA PRO A 414 -13.51 17.90 3.23
C PRO A 414 -13.04 16.55 2.65
N ALA A 415 -12.95 16.44 1.32
CA ALA A 415 -12.46 15.24 0.65
C ALA A 415 -10.95 14.99 0.90
N ASP A 416 -10.15 16.04 1.03
CA ASP A 416 -8.74 15.95 1.37
C ASP A 416 -8.58 15.45 2.82
N TRP A 417 -9.40 15.96 3.74
CA TRP A 417 -9.47 15.45 5.12
C TRP A 417 -9.91 13.99 5.20
N ALA A 418 -10.92 13.59 4.41
CA ALA A 418 -11.36 12.20 4.36
C ALA A 418 -10.22 11.26 3.97
N ARG A 419 -9.47 11.58 2.90
CA ARG A 419 -8.30 10.79 2.48
C ARG A 419 -7.19 10.80 3.52
N LEU A 420 -6.92 11.95 4.13
CA LEU A 420 -5.88 12.10 5.15
C LEU A 420 -6.19 11.28 6.40
N VAL A 421 -7.44 11.25 6.85
CA VAL A 421 -7.89 10.43 7.98
C VAL A 421 -7.61 8.96 7.71
N VAL A 422 -7.95 8.45 6.52
CA VAL A 422 -7.72 7.04 6.17
C VAL A 422 -6.24 6.70 6.15
N SER A 423 -5.42 7.50 5.44
CA SER A 423 -3.98 7.24 5.33
C SER A 423 -3.28 7.32 6.68
N PHE A 424 -3.53 8.38 7.44
CA PHE A 424 -2.88 8.59 8.73
C PHE A 424 -3.33 7.55 9.76
N ALA A 425 -4.59 7.13 9.73
CA ALA A 425 -5.06 6.03 10.59
C ALA A 425 -4.30 4.73 10.32
N GLU A 426 -4.07 4.39 9.05
CA GLU A 426 -3.47 3.10 8.67
C GLU A 426 -1.94 3.09 8.77
N SER A 427 -1.25 4.00 8.09
CA SER A 427 0.22 4.03 8.07
C SER A 427 0.81 5.00 9.09
N GLY A 428 0.08 6.06 9.45
CA GLY A 428 0.63 7.20 10.18
C GLY A 428 1.37 8.18 9.27
N GLU A 429 1.29 7.99 7.94
CA GLU A 429 1.86 8.91 6.97
C GLU A 429 0.87 10.03 6.65
N LEU A 430 1.42 11.23 6.49
CA LEU A 430 0.68 12.37 5.98
C LEU A 430 0.65 12.26 4.46
N ILE A 431 -0.55 12.37 3.88
CA ILE A 431 -0.69 12.61 2.46
C ILE A 431 -0.65 14.12 2.22
N HIS A 432 -0.22 14.49 1.02
CA HIS A 432 -0.03 15.88 0.62
C HIS A 432 -0.89 16.14 -0.63
N PRO A 433 -2.20 16.42 -0.48
CA PRO A 433 -3.13 16.51 -1.60
C PRO A 433 -2.72 17.57 -2.63
N ARG A 434 -2.12 18.67 -2.17
CA ARG A 434 -1.60 19.74 -3.04
C ARG A 434 -0.40 19.28 -3.86
N HIS A 435 0.55 18.56 -3.24
CA HIS A 435 1.69 17.96 -3.95
C HIS A 435 1.23 16.95 -5.00
N GLU A 436 0.30 16.06 -4.66
CA GLU A 436 -0.24 15.05 -5.58
C GLU A 436 -0.89 15.69 -6.82
N ARG A 437 -1.62 16.78 -6.62
CA ARG A 437 -2.29 17.53 -7.69
C ARG A 437 -1.39 18.58 -8.37
N ARG A 438 -0.13 18.73 -7.92
CA ARG A 438 0.81 19.77 -8.39
C ARG A 438 0.19 21.17 -8.36
N GLU A 439 -0.57 21.45 -7.31
CA GLU A 439 -1.13 22.77 -7.07
C GLU A 439 -0.04 23.78 -6.73
N ARG A 440 -0.36 25.08 -6.83
CA ARG A 440 0.56 26.13 -6.43
C ARG A 440 0.75 26.12 -4.91
N THR A 441 2.00 26.06 -4.48
CA THR A 441 2.44 26.05 -3.08
C THR A 441 3.08 27.39 -2.71
N MET A 442 3.46 27.56 -1.44
CA MET A 442 4.36 28.65 -1.05
C MET A 442 5.66 28.62 -1.86
N SER A 443 6.12 29.79 -2.33
CA SER A 443 7.35 29.88 -3.11
C SER A 443 8.55 29.32 -2.33
N GLU A 444 9.15 28.26 -2.88
CA GLU A 444 10.37 27.63 -2.34
C GLU A 444 11.62 28.44 -2.68
N LEU A 445 11.58 29.17 -3.79
CA LEU A 445 12.68 29.98 -4.30
C LEU A 445 12.46 31.46 -3.97
N PRO A 446 13.51 32.18 -3.50
CA PRO A 446 13.42 33.61 -3.28
C PRO A 446 13.30 34.37 -4.60
N GLU A 447 12.57 35.49 -4.57
CA GLU A 447 12.73 36.53 -5.59
C GLU A 447 14.00 37.33 -5.26
N LEU A 448 15.11 37.03 -5.96
CA LEU A 448 16.32 37.83 -5.83
C LEU A 448 16.17 39.09 -6.69
N PRO A 449 16.59 40.27 -6.20
CA PRO A 449 16.60 41.47 -7.02
C PRO A 449 17.46 41.21 -8.25
N ILE A 450 16.91 41.53 -9.43
CA ILE A 450 17.63 41.49 -10.70
C ILE A 450 18.62 42.66 -10.66
N SER A 451 19.73 42.50 -9.95
CA SER A 451 20.88 43.37 -10.18
C SER A 451 21.45 42.93 -11.52
N TYR A 452 20.96 43.54 -12.60
CA TYR A 452 21.77 43.70 -13.79
C TYR A 452 22.95 44.55 -13.32
N VAL A 453 23.99 43.91 -12.80
CA VAL A 453 25.29 44.55 -12.71
C VAL A 453 25.66 44.65 -14.17
N ASP A 454 25.44 45.83 -14.74
CA ASP A 454 25.96 46.19 -16.04
C ASP A 454 27.42 45.77 -16.00
N SER A 455 27.76 44.72 -16.75
CA SER A 455 29.12 44.20 -16.79
C SER A 455 29.99 45.40 -17.11
N ALA A 456 30.81 45.79 -16.14
CA ALA A 456 31.50 47.07 -16.11
C ALA A 456 32.36 47.30 -17.37
N PRO A 457 33.05 48.44 -17.40
CA PRO A 457 32.92 49.57 -18.30
C PRO A 457 33.57 49.33 -19.68
N PHE A 458 33.17 48.30 -20.43
CA PHE A 458 33.67 48.14 -21.80
C PHE A 458 33.27 49.32 -22.71
N LEU A 459 32.18 50.03 -22.37
CA LEU A 459 31.70 51.21 -23.09
C LEU A 459 32.34 52.54 -22.64
N ALA A 460 32.84 52.65 -21.39
CA ALA A 460 33.45 53.90 -20.93
C ALA A 460 34.90 54.10 -21.43
N ALA A 461 35.52 53.05 -21.97
CA ALA A 461 36.80 53.17 -22.66
C ALA A 461 36.70 53.89 -24.03
N HIS A 462 35.49 54.10 -24.56
CA HIS A 462 35.27 54.81 -25.82
C HIS A 462 35.03 56.33 -25.66
N GLU A 463 34.88 56.82 -24.42
CA GLU A 463 34.72 58.26 -24.13
C GLU A 463 36.03 58.94 -23.71
N ALA A 464 37.14 58.19 -23.66
CA ALA A 464 38.47 58.80 -23.59
C ALA A 464 38.83 59.33 -24.99
N VAL A 465 38.60 60.63 -25.18
CA VAL A 465 38.97 61.46 -26.34
C VAL A 465 40.22 60.94 -27.06
N GLN A 466 40.02 60.15 -28.12
CA GLN A 466 41.05 59.90 -29.12
C GLN A 466 40.97 61.04 -30.12
N ALA A 467 42.03 61.86 -30.16
CA ALA A 467 42.17 62.93 -31.13
C ALA A 467 42.03 62.35 -32.56
N PRO A 468 41.23 62.96 -33.45
CA PRO A 468 41.11 62.49 -34.82
C PRO A 468 42.45 62.62 -35.54
N TYR A 469 42.95 61.52 -36.11
CA TYR A 469 44.07 61.55 -37.03
C TYR A 469 43.60 62.10 -38.38
N ASP A 470 44.32 63.09 -38.90
CA ASP A 470 44.11 63.65 -40.25
C ASP A 470 44.35 62.58 -41.31
N ILE A 471 43.32 62.27 -42.10
CA ILE A 471 43.45 61.41 -43.28
C ILE A 471 43.81 62.31 -44.46
N ALA A 472 45.07 62.29 -44.86
CA ALA A 472 45.52 62.91 -46.10
C ALA A 472 45.00 62.11 -47.32
N GLU A 473 44.34 62.80 -48.25
CA GLU A 473 43.98 62.25 -49.57
C GLU A 473 45.25 61.95 -50.38
N GLY A 474 45.42 60.70 -50.83
CA GLY A 474 46.52 60.32 -51.73
C GLY A 474 46.62 58.83 -52.00
N VAL A 475 45.98 58.40 -53.11
CA VAL A 475 46.39 57.41 -54.13
C VAL A 475 47.27 56.23 -53.69
N TYR A 476 46.76 54.99 -53.78
CA TYR A 476 47.44 53.75 -54.25
C TYR A 476 46.34 52.68 -54.50
N GLU A 477 45.98 52.41 -55.75
CA GLU A 477 46.50 51.34 -56.65
C GLU A 477 46.02 49.92 -56.30
N ASP A 478 45.45 49.28 -57.32
CA ASP A 478 44.81 47.96 -57.34
C ASP A 478 45.75 46.82 -56.96
N GLU A 479 45.42 46.07 -55.90
CA GLU A 479 45.71 44.63 -55.83
C GLU A 479 44.48 43.90 -55.27
N GLU A 480 43.92 43.02 -56.12
CA GLU A 480 42.73 42.21 -55.89
C GLU A 480 43.05 41.02 -54.95
N PRO A 481 42.46 40.93 -53.75
CA PRO A 481 42.66 39.78 -52.86
C PRO A 481 41.83 38.57 -53.32
N PRO A 482 42.36 37.33 -53.20
CA PRO A 482 41.79 36.14 -53.84
C PRO A 482 40.46 35.68 -53.21
N LEU A 483 39.53 35.24 -54.08
CA LEU A 483 38.21 34.72 -53.75
C LEU A 483 38.27 33.38 -52.97
N PRO A 484 37.46 33.19 -51.92
CA PRO A 484 37.29 31.91 -51.24
C PRO A 484 36.46 30.91 -52.09
N PRO A 485 36.70 29.59 -51.95
CA PRO A 485 36.06 28.57 -52.78
C PRO A 485 34.57 28.37 -52.46
N ALA A 486 33.78 28.17 -53.52
CA ALA A 486 32.33 27.99 -53.50
C ALA A 486 31.86 26.60 -53.02
N PRO A 487 30.72 26.50 -52.31
CA PRO A 487 30.10 25.23 -51.94
C PRO A 487 29.48 24.52 -53.15
N ARG A 488 29.76 23.22 -53.30
CA ARG A 488 29.14 22.34 -54.31
C ARG A 488 27.74 21.92 -53.87
N GLY A 489 26.78 22.10 -54.78
CA GLY A 489 25.35 21.91 -54.57
C GLY A 489 24.89 20.45 -54.48
N GLY A 490 23.80 20.25 -53.73
CA GLY A 490 22.96 19.06 -53.77
C GLY A 490 21.62 19.40 -54.42
N GLU A 491 21.30 18.71 -55.51
CA GLU A 491 20.15 18.94 -56.37
C GLU A 491 18.79 18.59 -55.75
N ARG A 492 17.78 19.28 -56.27
CA ARG A 492 16.34 19.15 -56.04
C ARG A 492 15.86 17.69 -56.15
N ARG A 493 15.06 17.24 -55.19
CA ARG A 493 14.18 16.06 -55.35
C ARG A 493 12.73 16.49 -55.59
N PRO A 494 12.05 15.95 -56.62
CA PRO A 494 10.68 16.31 -56.94
C PRO A 494 9.65 15.55 -56.08
N SER A 495 8.51 16.21 -55.90
CA SER A 495 7.28 15.71 -55.30
C SER A 495 6.72 14.49 -56.04
N GLY A 496 6.34 13.44 -55.29
CA GLY A 496 5.62 12.30 -55.82
C GLY A 496 4.91 11.50 -54.73
N ARG A 497 3.58 11.64 -54.65
CA ARG A 497 2.66 10.81 -53.87
C ARG A 497 2.85 9.32 -54.21
N ARG A 498 2.98 8.44 -53.21
CA ARG A 498 2.28 7.14 -53.23
C ARG A 498 2.22 6.45 -51.86
N ARG A 499 1.07 5.81 -51.66
CA ARG A 499 0.61 5.01 -50.52
C ARG A 499 1.63 3.94 -50.11
N LEU A 500 1.78 3.71 -48.82
CA LEU A 500 2.40 2.49 -48.29
C LEU A 500 1.31 1.56 -47.74
N ALA A 501 1.22 0.41 -48.39
CA ALA A 501 0.44 -0.73 -47.96
C ALA A 501 1.13 -1.42 -46.78
N SER A 502 0.27 -2.00 -45.94
CA SER A 502 0.55 -2.88 -44.81
C SER A 502 1.33 -4.12 -45.25
N ALA A 503 2.25 -4.60 -44.40
CA ALA A 503 2.79 -5.95 -44.47
C ALA A 503 2.59 -6.66 -43.12
N PRO A 504 2.52 -8.01 -43.10
CA PRO A 504 1.66 -8.76 -42.18
C PRO A 504 2.34 -9.23 -40.89
N ARG A 505 1.50 -9.46 -39.87
CA ARG A 505 1.81 -10.21 -38.66
C ARG A 505 2.24 -11.64 -38.99
N VAL A 506 3.32 -12.10 -38.37
CA VAL A 506 3.66 -13.53 -38.24
C VAL A 506 3.21 -13.98 -36.85
N ALA A 507 2.42 -15.05 -36.82
CA ALA A 507 2.07 -15.78 -35.61
C ALA A 507 3.01 -16.97 -35.43
N LYS A 508 3.48 -17.19 -34.20
CA LYS A 508 3.44 -18.49 -33.52
C LYS A 508 3.53 -18.28 -32.02
#